data_AF-A0A348N585-F1
#
_entry.id   AF-A0A348N585-F1
#
_cell.length_a   1.000
_cell.length_b   1.000
_cell.length_c   1.000
_cell.angle_alpha   90.00
_cell.angle_beta   90.00
_cell.angle_gamma   90.00
#
_symmetry.space_group_name_H-M   'P 1'
#
loop_
_entity.id
_entity.type
_entity.pdbx_description
1 polymer ?
#
loop_
_entity_poly.entity_id
_entity_poly.type
_entity_poly.pdbx_seq_one_letter_code
_entity_poly.pdbx_strand_id
1 'polypeptide(L)'
;MKNLKKLIICFLIVICALSMSSCSGCSRQEETTAGGWTKVEDGTITNEHRELFNKALGTIDGLSYEPIKLLETQVVAGMNYRFLCNEHTSAENAPDTKVIVTIYEDLDGNAKITSVVPTE
;
A
#
# COMPACT_ATOMS: atom_id res chain seq x y z
N MET A 1 -16.32 -14.27 1.85
CA MET A 1 -14.87 -13.99 1.71
C MET A 1 -14.38 -12.75 2.48
N LYS A 2 -15.17 -11.65 2.56
CA LYS A 2 -14.80 -10.43 3.32
C LYS A 2 -14.54 -10.69 4.81
N ASN A 3 -15.39 -11.51 5.44
CA ASN A 3 -15.25 -11.90 6.84
C ASN A 3 -14.12 -12.91 7.10
N LEU A 4 -13.66 -13.62 6.06
CA LEU A 4 -12.55 -14.57 6.17
C LEU A 4 -11.20 -13.83 6.16
N LYS A 5 -11.07 -12.76 5.34
CA LYS A 5 -9.91 -11.86 5.39
C LYS A 5 -9.81 -11.11 6.73
N LYS A 6 -10.94 -10.60 7.25
CA LYS A 6 -11.03 -9.98 8.60
C LYS A 6 -10.61 -10.97 9.70
N LEU A 7 -11.09 -12.22 9.62
CA LEU A 7 -10.74 -13.27 10.58
C LEU A 7 -9.26 -13.67 10.51
N ILE A 8 -8.68 -13.80 9.31
CA ILE A 8 -7.27 -14.15 9.11
C ILE A 8 -6.33 -13.05 9.62
N ILE A 9 -6.66 -11.77 9.39
CA ILE A 9 -5.86 -10.64 9.90
C ILE A 9 -5.88 -10.59 11.42
N CYS A 10 -7.05 -10.76 12.05
CA CYS A 10 -7.15 -10.87 13.51
C CYS A 10 -6.40 -12.10 14.05
N PHE A 11 -6.41 -13.23 13.33
CA PHE A 11 -5.72 -14.46 13.74
C PHE A 11 -4.19 -14.34 13.62
N LEU A 12 -3.66 -13.65 12.60
CA LEU A 12 -2.21 -13.42 12.44
C LEU A 12 -1.65 -12.52 13.55
N ILE A 13 -2.43 -11.53 14.02
CA ILE A 13 -2.06 -10.66 15.14
C ILE A 13 -2.02 -11.46 16.46
N VAL A 14 -2.96 -12.39 16.67
CA VAL A 14 -3.06 -13.18 17.92
C VAL A 14 -2.07 -14.35 17.96
N ILE A 15 -1.75 -14.98 16.82
CA ILE A 15 -0.79 -16.08 16.75
C ILE A 15 0.64 -15.61 17.02
N CYS A 16 1.05 -14.43 16.52
CA CYS A 16 2.40 -13.90 16.76
C CYS A 16 2.66 -13.60 18.24
N ALA A 17 1.62 -13.27 19.03
CA ALA A 17 1.76 -12.95 20.45
C ALA A 17 1.94 -14.19 21.36
N LEU A 18 1.71 -15.41 20.85
CA LEU A 18 1.69 -16.63 21.67
C LEU A 18 2.87 -17.59 21.43
N SER A 19 3.72 -17.37 20.43
CA SER A 19 4.85 -18.25 20.12
C SER A 19 6.22 -17.61 20.38
N MET A 20 6.47 -17.19 21.63
CA MET A 20 7.83 -17.03 22.14
C MET A 20 8.33 -18.40 22.62
N SER A 21 8.77 -19.26 21.70
CA SER A 21 9.48 -20.49 22.05
C SER A 21 10.48 -20.85 20.95
N SER A 22 11.74 -20.94 21.38
CA SER A 22 12.97 -21.09 20.61
C SER A 22 12.94 -22.21 19.56
N CYS A 23 13.30 -21.92 18.30
CA CYS A 23 14.01 -22.87 17.44
C CYS A 23 14.72 -22.13 16.27
N SER A 24 15.93 -22.60 15.98
CA SER A 24 16.89 -22.05 15.05
C SER A 24 16.44 -22.11 13.59
N GLY A 25 16.30 -20.95 12.96
CA GLY A 25 16.13 -20.78 11.52
C GLY A 25 16.18 -19.30 11.19
N CYS A 26 17.35 -18.79 10.77
CA CYS A 26 17.50 -17.41 10.34
C CYS A 26 16.82 -17.22 8.97
N SER A 27 15.51 -17.05 8.98
CA SER A 27 14.83 -16.26 7.96
C SER A 27 14.47 -14.94 8.63
N ARG A 28 15.08 -13.86 8.17
CA ARG A 28 14.85 -12.50 8.65
C ARG A 28 13.42 -12.11 8.26
N GLN A 29 12.45 -12.45 9.08
CA GLN A 29 11.10 -11.92 8.96
C GLN A 29 11.13 -10.53 9.57
N GLU A 30 10.94 -9.50 8.75
CA GLU A 30 10.73 -8.14 9.25
C GLU A 30 9.46 -8.15 10.11
N GLU A 31 9.64 -8.00 11.42
CA GLU A 31 8.54 -7.75 12.36
C GLU A 31 7.85 -6.45 11.95
N THR A 32 6.74 -6.57 11.22
CA THR A 32 5.91 -5.43 10.86
C THR A 32 5.18 -4.94 12.11
N THR A 33 5.77 -3.94 12.77
CA THR A 33 5.12 -3.27 13.90
C THR A 33 3.99 -2.40 13.36
N ALA A 34 2.79 -2.52 13.93
CA ALA A 34 1.65 -1.67 13.57
C ALA A 34 2.05 -0.18 13.68
N GLY A 35 1.77 0.60 12.64
CA GLY A 35 2.18 2.01 12.54
C GLY A 35 3.56 2.26 11.92
N GLY A 36 4.40 1.24 11.68
CA GLY A 36 5.65 1.37 10.93
C GLY A 36 5.48 1.16 9.42
N TRP A 37 6.33 1.81 8.61
CA TRP A 37 6.44 1.52 7.18
C TRP A 37 7.34 0.30 6.95
N THR A 38 6.91 -0.59 6.06
CA THR A 38 7.62 -1.79 5.63
C THR A 38 7.98 -1.63 4.16
N LYS A 39 9.26 -1.80 3.81
CA LYS A 39 9.72 -1.64 2.43
C LYS A 39 9.33 -2.85 1.60
N VAL A 40 8.93 -2.60 0.35
CA VAL A 40 8.62 -3.64 -0.64
C VAL A 40 9.78 -3.74 -1.62
N GLU A 41 10.54 -4.83 -1.52
CA GLU A 41 11.81 -4.97 -2.27
C GLU A 41 11.59 -5.10 -3.79
N ASP A 42 10.71 -6.02 -4.20
CA ASP A 42 10.39 -6.22 -5.62
C ASP A 42 9.61 -5.02 -6.21
N GLY A 43 8.80 -4.37 -5.35
CA GLY A 43 7.85 -3.32 -5.65
C GLY A 43 6.89 -3.65 -6.79
N THR A 44 6.56 -4.92 -6.94
CA THR A 44 5.70 -5.41 -8.03
C THR A 44 4.32 -4.75 -7.97
N ILE A 45 3.85 -4.25 -9.11
CA ILE A 45 2.45 -3.80 -9.27
C ILE A 45 1.58 -4.99 -9.68
N THR A 46 0.77 -5.47 -8.74
CA THR A 46 -0.18 -6.56 -8.96
C THR A 46 -1.52 -6.02 -9.48
N ASN A 47 -2.42 -6.92 -9.91
CA ASN A 47 -3.78 -6.54 -10.26
C ASN A 47 -4.55 -5.95 -9.07
N GLU A 48 -4.28 -6.43 -7.84
CA GLU A 48 -4.88 -5.88 -6.62
C GLU A 48 -4.45 -4.42 -6.40
N HIS A 49 -3.19 -4.09 -6.67
CA HIS A 49 -2.71 -2.70 -6.63
C HIS A 49 -3.43 -1.83 -7.68
N ARG A 50 -3.67 -2.34 -8.89
CA ARG A 50 -4.41 -1.60 -9.92
C ARG A 50 -5.87 -1.37 -9.53
N GLU A 51 -6.53 -2.35 -8.94
CA GLU A 51 -7.90 -2.20 -8.42
C GLU A 51 -7.96 -1.16 -7.30
N LEU A 52 -6.96 -1.18 -6.40
CA LEU A 52 -6.82 -0.18 -5.34
C LEU A 52 -6.70 1.24 -5.92
N PHE A 53 -5.88 1.42 -6.96
CA PHE A 53 -5.79 2.70 -7.69
C PHE A 53 -7.13 3.11 -8.30
N ASN A 54 -7.82 2.22 -8.99
CA ASN A 54 -9.11 2.55 -9.62
C ASN A 54 -10.15 3.00 -8.59
N LYS A 55 -10.20 2.35 -7.42
CA LYS A 55 -11.06 2.76 -6.32
C LYS A 55 -10.68 4.15 -5.78
N ALA A 56 -9.39 4.41 -5.64
CA ALA A 56 -8.89 5.67 -5.09
C ALA A 56 -8.99 6.84 -6.09
N LEU A 57 -8.76 6.59 -7.38
CA LEU A 57 -8.78 7.59 -8.46
C LEU A 57 -10.19 8.04 -8.82
N GLY A 58 -11.22 7.21 -8.63
CA GLY A 58 -12.62 7.63 -8.78
C GLY A 58 -13.04 8.80 -7.88
N THR A 59 -12.13 9.30 -7.03
CA THR A 59 -12.32 10.47 -6.17
C THR A 59 -11.66 11.76 -6.70
N ILE A 60 -10.93 11.72 -7.83
CA ILE A 60 -10.17 12.86 -8.35
C ILE A 60 -10.46 13.05 -9.85
N ASP A 61 -11.11 14.16 -10.20
CA ASP A 61 -11.35 14.54 -11.60
C ASP A 61 -10.11 15.18 -12.23
N GLY A 62 -9.75 14.76 -13.45
CA GLY A 62 -8.76 15.46 -14.30
C GLY A 62 -7.27 15.18 -14.03
N LEU A 63 -6.94 14.32 -13.07
CA LEU A 63 -5.58 13.85 -12.79
C LEU A 63 -5.49 12.34 -12.94
N SER A 64 -4.50 11.85 -13.67
CA SER A 64 -4.21 10.41 -13.75
C SER A 64 -2.83 10.10 -13.19
N TYR A 65 -2.81 9.18 -12.22
CA TYR A 65 -1.59 8.58 -11.68
C TYR A 65 -1.43 7.18 -12.25
N GLU A 66 -0.26 6.89 -12.81
CA GLU A 66 0.10 5.56 -13.27
C GLU A 66 1.13 4.93 -12.33
N PRO A 67 0.79 3.84 -11.60
CA PRO A 67 1.73 3.21 -10.68
C PRO A 67 2.88 2.51 -11.41
N ILE A 68 4.11 2.85 -11.02
CA ILE A 68 5.36 2.26 -11.53
C ILE A 68 5.86 1.18 -10.58
N LYS A 69 5.91 1.49 -9.27
CA LYS A 69 6.48 0.62 -8.24
C LYS A 69 5.76 0.81 -6.89
N LEU A 70 5.47 -0.28 -6.17
CA LEU A 70 5.11 -0.21 -4.75
C LEU A 70 6.39 -0.04 -3.92
N LEU A 71 6.48 1.00 -3.12
CA LEU A 71 7.67 1.32 -2.33
C LEU A 71 7.56 0.77 -0.91
N GLU A 72 6.46 1.09 -0.24
CA GLU A 72 6.27 0.80 1.18
C GLU A 72 4.80 0.52 1.50
N THR A 73 4.55 -0.27 2.53
CA THR A 73 3.22 -0.47 3.12
C THR A 73 3.25 -0.19 4.62
N GLN A 74 2.10 0.16 5.19
CA GLN A 74 1.98 0.38 6.64
C GLN A 74 0.63 -0.13 7.12
N VAL A 75 0.67 -1.01 8.13
CA VAL A 75 -0.53 -1.51 8.80
C VAL A 75 -1.02 -0.46 9.79
N VAL A 76 -2.29 -0.08 9.67
CA VAL A 76 -2.99 0.88 10.55
C VAL A 76 -4.38 0.30 10.92
N ALA A 77 -5.37 1.14 11.24
CA ALA A 77 -6.79 0.72 11.20
C ALA A 77 -7.26 0.57 9.73
N GLY A 78 -6.65 -0.37 9.00
CA GLY A 78 -6.63 -0.44 7.54
C GLY A 78 -5.21 -0.61 7.04
N MET A 79 -4.92 -0.13 5.84
CA MET A 79 -3.58 -0.22 5.25
C MET A 79 -3.24 1.00 4.42
N ASN A 80 -2.03 1.52 4.60
CA ASN A 80 -1.46 2.53 3.74
C ASN A 80 -0.48 1.89 2.75
N TYR A 81 -0.44 2.43 1.55
CA TYR A 81 0.45 2.03 0.46
C TYR A 81 1.12 3.26 -0.13
N ARG A 82 2.44 3.21 -0.34
CA ARG A 82 3.20 4.25 -1.05
C ARG A 82 3.67 3.74 -2.39
N PHE A 83 3.19 4.36 -3.45
CA PHE A 83 3.56 4.03 -4.81
C PHE A 83 4.40 5.14 -5.42
N LEU A 84 5.45 4.76 -6.16
CA LEU A 84 6.02 5.63 -7.16
C LEU A 84 5.11 5.63 -8.38
N CYS A 85 4.68 6.81 -8.80
CA CYS A 85 3.79 6.99 -9.94
C CYS A 85 4.36 8.00 -10.94
N ASN A 86 3.96 7.84 -12.20
CA ASN A 86 3.96 8.94 -13.15
C ASN A 86 2.67 9.74 -12.95
N GLU A 87 2.79 11.05 -12.80
CA GLU A 87 1.68 11.99 -12.85
C GLU A 87 1.52 12.51 -14.27
N HIS A 88 0.37 12.25 -14.87
CA HIS A 88 0.01 12.72 -16.20
C HIS A 88 -0.86 13.97 -16.06
N THR A 89 -0.37 15.10 -16.52
CA THR A 89 -1.16 16.34 -16.57
C THR A 89 -1.81 16.47 -17.95
N SER A 90 -3.10 16.80 -18.02
CA SER A 90 -3.79 17.01 -19.32
C SER A 90 -3.32 18.26 -20.09
N ALA A 91 -2.32 18.99 -19.59
CA ALA A 91 -1.74 20.15 -20.25
C ALA A 91 -0.77 19.73 -21.37
N GLU A 92 -0.92 20.34 -22.54
CA GLU A 92 -0.10 20.08 -23.71
C GLU A 92 1.39 20.35 -23.41
N ASN A 93 2.25 19.35 -23.60
CA ASN A 93 3.69 19.37 -23.27
C ASN A 93 4.07 19.39 -21.78
N ALA A 94 3.16 19.00 -20.86
CA ALA A 94 3.56 18.81 -19.47
C ALA A 94 4.56 17.64 -19.35
N PRO A 95 5.71 17.83 -18.66
CA PRO A 95 6.65 16.74 -18.44
C PRO A 95 6.05 15.71 -17.47
N ASP A 96 6.26 14.43 -17.76
CA ASP A 96 5.94 13.34 -16.83
C ASP A 96 6.68 13.58 -15.51
N THR A 97 5.92 13.86 -14.46
CA THR A 97 6.48 14.13 -13.14
C THR A 97 6.37 12.87 -12.29
N LYS A 98 7.48 12.48 -11.66
CA LYS A 98 7.48 11.37 -10.72
C LYS A 98 7.02 11.86 -9.36
N VAL A 99 6.04 11.14 -8.81
CA VAL A 99 5.45 11.45 -7.51
C VAL A 99 5.34 10.18 -6.68
N ILE A 100 5.35 10.34 -5.36
CA ILE A 100 4.96 9.29 -4.42
C ILE A 100 3.52 9.54 -4.02
N VAL A 101 2.65 8.61 -4.41
CA VAL A 101 1.23 8.62 -4.05
C VAL A 101 1.02 7.70 -2.87
N THR A 102 0.39 8.22 -1.81
CA THR A 102 -0.07 7.42 -0.67
C THR A 102 -1.56 7.12 -0.82
N ILE A 103 -1.93 5.85 -0.80
CA ILE A 103 -3.31 5.38 -0.80
C ILE A 103 -3.61 4.71 0.54
N TYR A 104 -4.72 5.09 1.16
CA TYR A 104 -5.28 4.40 2.33
C TYR A 104 -6.46 3.51 1.90
N GLU A 105 -6.44 2.25 2.31
CA GLU A 105 -7.58 1.32 2.24
C GLU A 105 -8.14 1.07 3.65
N ASP A 106 -9.44 1.26 3.82
CA ASP A 106 -10.12 0.96 5.08
C ASP A 106 -10.46 -0.54 5.23
N LEU A 107 -10.96 -0.92 6.40
CA LEU A 107 -11.29 -2.32 6.70
C LEU A 107 -12.48 -2.87 5.90
N ASP A 108 -13.22 -2.02 5.18
CA ASP A 108 -14.33 -2.40 4.31
C ASP A 108 -13.93 -2.43 2.82
N GLY A 109 -12.69 -2.06 2.51
CA GLY A 109 -12.09 -2.11 1.18
C GLY A 109 -12.34 -0.86 0.35
N ASN A 110 -12.74 0.26 0.97
CA ASN A 110 -12.79 1.56 0.31
C ASN A 110 -11.39 2.16 0.31
N ALA A 111 -11.02 2.83 -0.79
CA ALA A 111 -9.68 3.39 -0.95
C ALA A 111 -9.73 4.87 -1.32
N LYS A 112 -8.75 5.64 -0.84
CA LYS A 112 -8.58 7.05 -1.19
C LYS A 112 -7.11 7.44 -1.20
N ILE A 113 -6.76 8.37 -2.09
CA ILE A 113 -5.46 9.04 -2.05
C ILE A 113 -5.45 9.95 -0.82
N THR A 114 -4.39 9.86 -0.01
CA THR A 114 -4.22 10.66 1.22
C THR A 114 -3.05 11.62 1.14
N SER A 115 -2.09 11.38 0.24
CA SER A 115 -0.94 12.27 0.02
C SER A 115 -0.37 12.06 -1.37
N VAL A 116 0.12 13.12 -1.98
CA VAL A 116 0.95 13.10 -3.21
C VAL A 116 2.14 14.00 -2.94
N VAL A 117 3.36 13.47 -3.08
CA VAL A 117 4.60 14.22 -2.87
C VAL A 117 5.52 14.06 -4.09
N PRO A 118 6.10 15.13 -4.64
CA PRO A 118 7.09 15.02 -5.72
C PRO A 118 8.31 14.21 -5.29
N THR A 119 8.93 13.49 -6.23
CA THR A 119 10.29 12.97 -6.05
C THR A 119 11.26 14.04 -6.54
N GLU A 120 12.01 14.65 -5.64
CA GLU A 120 13.02 15.67 -5.96
C GLU A 120 14.08 15.19 -6.97
#